data_AF-A0A948RPX7-F1
#
_entry.id   AF-A0A948RPX7-F1
#
_cell.length_a   1.000
_cell.length_b   1.000
_cell.length_c   1.000
_cell.angle_alpha   90.00
_cell.angle_beta   90.00
_cell.angle_gamma   90.00
#
_symmetry.space_group_name_H-M   'P 1'
#
loop_
_entity.id
_entity.type
_entity.pdbx_description
1 polymer ?
#
loop_
_entity_poly.entity_id
_entity_poly.type
_entity_poly.pdbx_seq_one_letter_code
_entity_poly.pdbx_strand_id
1 'polypeptide(L)'
;MYLDELPGLSDTDVSTTVTSDKPVVCERAVYFDYYGKSGGHDSSGYVKNRIAIPETTKVIDGDSAKHIEEISADLRTIVEGRTGESRQLSSS
;
A
#
# COMPACT_ATOMS: atom_id res chain seq x y z
N MET A 1 22.74 4.13 29.07
CA MET A 1 22.15 3.33 30.15
C MET A 1 21.77 2.01 29.54
N TYR A 2 22.42 0.93 29.97
CA TYR A 2 22.05 -0.42 29.58
C TYR A 2 21.04 -0.99 30.57
N LEU A 3 20.14 -1.84 30.09
CA LEU A 3 19.15 -2.49 30.94
C LEU A 3 19.82 -3.32 32.05
N ASP A 4 20.96 -3.93 31.73
CA ASP A 4 21.76 -4.74 32.66
C ASP A 4 22.40 -3.95 33.80
N GLU A 5 22.44 -2.62 33.70
CA GLU A 5 22.95 -1.74 34.76
C GLU A 5 21.87 -1.41 35.80
N LEU A 6 20.61 -1.82 35.59
CA LEU A 6 19.50 -1.56 36.51
C LEU A 6 19.40 -2.65 37.60
N PRO A 7 19.28 -2.28 38.89
CA PRO A 7 19.10 -3.23 39.98
C PRO A 7 17.89 -4.16 39.74
N GLY A 8 18.12 -5.47 39.78
CA GLY A 8 17.08 -6.49 39.62
C GLY A 8 16.74 -6.87 38.18
N LEU A 9 17.42 -6.28 37.18
CA LEU A 9 17.21 -6.57 35.75
C LEU A 9 18.45 -7.16 35.06
N SER A 10 19.58 -7.25 35.75
CA SER A 10 20.79 -7.91 35.25
C SER A 10 20.54 -9.39 34.95
N ASP A 11 20.89 -9.84 33.74
CA ASP A 11 20.78 -11.24 33.31
C ASP A 11 19.33 -11.78 33.36
N THR A 12 18.37 -10.93 32.96
CA THR A 12 16.95 -11.29 32.94
C THR A 12 16.36 -11.20 31.53
N ASP A 13 15.49 -12.14 31.21
CA ASP A 13 14.61 -12.02 30.04
C ASP A 13 13.52 -10.98 30.35
N VAL A 14 13.38 -9.99 29.47
CA VAL A 14 12.36 -8.94 29.61
C VAL A 14 11.40 -8.92 28.43
N SER A 15 10.20 -8.40 28.67
CA SER A 15 9.22 -8.12 27.63
C SER A 15 8.51 -6.79 27.90
N THR A 16 8.03 -6.14 26.84
CA THR A 16 7.33 -4.85 26.92
C THR A 16 6.06 -4.91 26.09
N THR A 17 4.98 -4.33 26.60
CA THR A 17 3.74 -4.11 25.82
C THR A 17 3.64 -2.63 25.46
N VAL A 18 3.38 -2.35 24.18
CA VAL A 18 3.17 -0.99 23.68
C VAL A 18 1.71 -0.84 23.25
N THR A 19 1.07 0.22 23.74
CA THR A 19 -0.29 0.61 23.33
C THR A 19 -0.23 1.94 22.57
N SER A 20 -0.91 2.04 21.44
CA SER A 20 -0.99 3.26 20.65
C SER A 20 -2.39 3.41 20.04
N ASP A 21 -2.81 4.66 19.89
CA ASP A 21 -4.00 5.07 19.12
C ASP A 21 -3.72 5.13 17.60
N LYS A 22 -2.47 4.89 17.18
CA LYS A 22 -2.02 4.91 15.79
C LYS A 22 -1.36 3.58 15.40
N PRO A 23 -1.27 3.28 14.09
CA PRO A 23 -0.50 2.13 13.62
C PRO A 23 0.96 2.20 14.05
N VAL A 24 1.51 1.07 14.50
CA VAL A 24 2.91 0.93 14.90
C VAL A 24 3.55 -0.23 14.16
N VAL A 25 4.86 -0.10 13.88
CA VAL A 25 5.70 -1.19 13.37
C VAL A 25 6.69 -1.53 14.48
N CYS A 26 6.85 -2.82 14.74
CA CYS A 26 7.87 -3.31 15.66
C CYS A 26 9.05 -3.87 14.87
N GLU A 27 10.26 -3.62 15.36
CA GLU A 27 11.52 -4.18 14.86
C GLU A 27 12.34 -4.67 16.05
N ARG A 28 13.21 -5.65 15.83
CA ARG A 28 14.10 -6.21 16.85
C ARG A 28 15.53 -6.06 16.38
N ALA A 29 16.12 -4.93 16.74
CA ALA A 29 17.52 -4.65 16.51
C ALA A 29 18.39 -5.35 17.56
N VAL A 30 19.50 -5.92 17.10
CA VAL A 30 20.57 -6.46 17.92
C VAL A 30 21.85 -5.79 17.50
N TYR A 31 22.62 -5.29 18.46
CA TYR A 31 23.93 -4.71 18.23
C TYR A 31 24.98 -5.57 18.95
N PHE A 32 26.14 -5.74 18.34
CA PHE A 32 27.23 -6.52 18.92
C PHE A 32 28.58 -5.94 18.51
N ASP A 33 29.60 -6.22 19.31
CA ASP A 33 30.99 -5.95 18.95
C ASP A 33 31.72 -7.27 18.69
N TYR A 34 32.40 -7.38 17.56
CA TYR A 34 33.19 -8.54 17.18
C TYR A 34 34.65 -8.12 17.01
N TYR A 35 35.45 -8.29 18.07
CA TYR A 35 36.87 -7.92 18.14
C TYR A 35 37.12 -6.44 17.77
N GLY A 36 36.38 -5.53 18.39
CA GLY A 36 36.47 -4.09 18.15
C GLY A 36 35.79 -3.63 16.86
N LYS A 37 35.02 -4.51 16.20
CA LYS A 37 34.18 -4.17 15.05
C LYS A 37 32.72 -4.20 15.46
N SER A 38 32.11 -3.02 15.51
CA SER A 38 30.67 -2.90 15.76
C SER A 38 29.87 -3.46 14.59
N GLY A 39 28.83 -4.22 14.90
CA GLY A 39 27.89 -4.82 13.96
C GLY A 39 26.47 -4.81 14.53
N GLY A 40 25.53 -5.24 13.70
CA GLY A 40 24.14 -5.38 14.11
C GLY A 40 23.30 -6.13 13.11
N HIS A 41 22.12 -6.54 13.56
CA HIS A 41 21.10 -7.20 12.76
C HIS A 41 19.74 -6.67 13.19
N ASP A 42 18.76 -6.69 12.28
CA ASP A 42 17.39 -6.32 12.59
C ASP A 42 16.39 -7.27 11.93
N SER A 43 15.21 -7.38 12.51
CA SER A 43 14.11 -8.20 12.01
C SER A 43 12.78 -7.51 12.26
N SER A 44 11.91 -7.51 11.25
CA SER A 44 10.56 -6.98 11.39
C SER A 44 9.71 -7.85 12.31
N GLY A 45 8.86 -7.18 13.10
CA GLY A 45 7.89 -7.81 13.98
C GLY A 45 6.80 -8.55 13.20
N TYR A 46 6.27 -9.60 13.83
CA TYR A 46 5.21 -10.41 13.25
C TYR A 46 3.83 -9.99 13.78
N VAL A 47 2.86 -9.83 12.87
CA VAL A 47 1.46 -9.64 13.22
C VAL A 47 0.66 -10.89 12.87
N LYS A 48 -0.05 -11.44 13.87
CA LYS A 48 -0.84 -12.67 13.71
C LYS A 48 -2.05 -12.47 12.79
N ASN A 49 -2.70 -11.31 12.87
CA ASN A 49 -3.76 -10.91 11.94
C ASN A 49 -3.20 -9.86 11.00
N ARG A 50 -2.84 -10.26 9.77
CA ARG A 50 -2.74 -9.27 8.70
C ARG A 50 -4.09 -8.58 8.60
N ILE A 51 -4.10 -7.25 8.74
CA ILE A 51 -5.22 -6.45 8.26
C ILE A 51 -5.41 -6.87 6.80
N ALA A 52 -6.59 -7.35 6.45
CA ALA A 52 -6.93 -7.57 5.04
C ALA A 52 -6.82 -6.20 4.37
N ILE A 53 -5.73 -5.99 3.63
CA ILE A 53 -5.66 -4.89 2.67
C ILE A 53 -6.69 -5.28 1.62
N PRO A 54 -7.82 -4.55 1.49
CA PRO A 54 -8.77 -4.85 0.43
C PRO A 54 -7.99 -4.76 -0.88
N GLU A 55 -8.06 -5.80 -1.70
CA GLU A 55 -7.52 -5.72 -3.05
C GLU A 55 -8.11 -4.46 -3.71
N THR A 56 -7.24 -3.56 -4.15
CA THR A 56 -7.65 -2.33 -4.83
C THR A 56 -8.10 -2.59 -6.27
N THR A 57 -7.91 -3.82 -6.76
CA THR A 57 -8.38 -4.30 -8.05
C THR A 57 -9.89 -4.51 -8.01
N LYS A 58 -10.65 -3.58 -8.60
CA LYS A 58 -12.07 -3.80 -8.92
C LYS A 58 -12.15 -4.60 -10.22
N VAL A 59 -12.55 -5.87 -10.12
CA VAL A 59 -12.95 -6.66 -11.29
C VAL A 59 -14.34 -6.20 -11.71
N ILE A 60 -14.46 -5.67 -12.92
CA ILE A 60 -15.76 -5.39 -13.53
C ILE A 60 -16.39 -6.70 -14.01
N ASP A 61 -17.67 -6.91 -13.73
CA ASP A 61 -18.39 -8.05 -14.28
C ASP A 61 -18.64 -7.89 -15.78
N GLY A 62 -18.95 -9.02 -16.44
CA GLY A 62 -19.12 -9.06 -17.89
C GLY A 62 -20.30 -8.24 -18.41
N ASP A 63 -21.30 -7.93 -17.57
CA ASP A 63 -22.46 -7.14 -17.97
C ASP A 63 -22.16 -5.63 -17.86
N SER A 64 -21.42 -5.22 -16.84
CA SER A 64 -20.86 -3.87 -16.71
C SER A 64 -19.88 -3.56 -17.84
N ALA A 65 -19.08 -4.54 -18.27
CA ALA A 65 -18.18 -4.39 -19.41
C ALA A 65 -18.95 -4.16 -20.72
N LYS A 66 -20.08 -4.87 -20.95
CA LYS A 66 -20.93 -4.65 -22.14
C LYS A 66 -21.55 -3.26 -22.16
N HIS A 67 -22.01 -2.75 -21.02
CA HIS A 67 -22.57 -1.40 -20.92
C HIS A 67 -21.55 -0.32 -21.30
N ILE A 68 -20.28 -0.51 -20.94
CA ILE A 68 -19.19 0.41 -21.31
C ILE A 68 -18.97 0.39 -22.83
N GLU A 69 -18.98 -0.79 -23.46
CA GLU A 69 -18.82 -0.93 -24.90
C GLU A 69 -19.98 -0.27 -25.67
N GLU A 70 -21.23 -0.47 -25.23
CA GLU A 70 -22.42 0.17 -25.81
C GLU A 70 -22.35 1.70 -25.74
N ILE A 71 -22.01 2.25 -24.57
CA ILE A 71 -21.82 3.69 -24.38
C ILE A 71 -20.69 4.21 -25.29
N SER A 72 -19.61 3.45 -25.44
CA SER A 72 -18.47 3.83 -26.27
C SER A 72 -18.80 3.83 -27.77
N ALA A 73 -19.68 2.93 -28.22
CA ALA A 73 -20.15 2.85 -29.59
C ALA A 73 -21.03 4.06 -29.94
N ASP A 74 -21.98 4.41 -29.06
CA ASP A 74 -22.85 5.58 -29.22
C ASP A 74 -22.04 6.88 -29.31
N LEU A 75 -21.00 7.03 -28.46
CA LEU A 75 -20.10 8.18 -28.50
C LEU A 75 -19.35 8.32 -29.83
N ARG A 76 -18.89 7.20 -30.41
CA ARG A 76 -18.20 7.21 -31.72
C ARG A 76 -19.14 7.68 -32.83
N THR A 77 -20.37 7.18 -32.86
CA THR A 77 -21.37 7.60 -33.85
C THR A 77 -21.70 9.09 -33.74
N ILE A 78 -21.80 9.63 -32.51
CA ILE A 78 -22.03 11.07 -32.29
C ILE A 78 -20.84 11.91 -32.80
N VAL A 79 -19.61 11.49 -32.53
CA VAL A 79 -18.40 12.21 -32.95
C VAL A 79 -18.27 12.20 -34.47
N GLU A 80 -18.48 11.05 -35.11
CA GLU A 80 -18.40 10.90 -36.57
C GLU A 80 -19.51 11.70 -37.27
N GLY A 81 -20.75 11.66 -36.75
CA GLY A 81 -21.87 12.46 -37.26
C GLY A 81 -21.62 13.97 -37.23
N ARG A 82 -20.92 14.47 -36.19
CA ARG A 82 -20.58 15.90 -36.07
C ARG A 82 -19.47 16.35 -37.04
N THR A 83 -18.65 15.44 -37.54
CA THR A 83 -17.59 15.79 -38.51
C THR A 83 -18.09 15.90 -39.96
N GLY A 84 -19.28 15.37 -40.26
CA GLY A 84 -19.88 15.38 -41.60
C GLY A 84 -20.61 16.68 -41.99
N GLU A 85 -21.03 17.51 -41.04
CA GLU A 85 -21.86 18.70 -41.32
C GLU A 85 -21.08 20.01 -41.54
N SER A 86 -19.75 20.04 -41.36
CA SER A 86 -18.97 21.28 -41.40
C SER A 86 -18.49 21.72 -42.80
N ARG A 87 -19.07 21.20 -43.89
CA ARG A 87 -18.58 21.48 -45.25
C ARG A 87 -19.65 21.83 -46.29
N GLN A 88 -20.61 22.68 -45.96
CA GLN A 88 -21.34 23.48 -46.96
C GLN A 88 -21.73 24.85 -46.39
N LEU A 89 -20.80 25.82 -46.43
CA LEU A 89 -21.16 27.23 -46.55
C LEU A 89 -20.49 27.73 -47.83
N SER A 90 -21.31 27.85 -48.87
CA SER A 90 -20.97 28.29 -50.21
C SER A 90 -20.39 29.70 -50.21
N SER A 91 -19.22 29.89 -50.81
CA SER A 91 -18.77 31.20 -51.29
C SER A 91 -19.64 31.62 -52.47
N SER A 92 -20.49 32.63 -52.28
CA SER A 92 -21.04 33.47 -53.35
C SER A 92 -20.08 34.60 -53.70
#